data_AF-A0A4S3K895-F1
#
_entry.id   AF-A0A4S3K895-F1
#
_cell.length_a   1.000
_cell.length_b   1.000
_cell.length_c   1.000
_cell.angle_alpha   90.00
_cell.angle_beta   90.00
_cell.angle_gamma   90.00
#
_symmetry.space_group_name_H-M   'P 1'
#
loop_
_entity.id
_entity.type
_entity.pdbx_description
1 polymer ?
#
loop_
_entity_poly.entity_id
_entity_poly.type
_entity_poly.pdbx_seq_one_letter_code
_entity_poly.pdbx_strand_id
1 'polypeptide(L)'
;MIRALFFLCAALPVLATAMSLDEARRLKREQKLAEAETAFVELLHEHPDDAALLAELATVQGWQGHHDDAIGTWQRAIASDPQALDHRLGLARVLYWSGLRTESLAQIDTVLQARPDHYDALLLRGDVLIAQNDQRGARDSYLRARALPRGDDDRDLAALLARTEVAPRWRLDAGHAFEDFSNARGTESGSFLQIGRRVSDRTSVYARWDRLNQFEQFDNQILAGAYWLPTPRWLIWVEAGGTPHADFRPEQQGQVFVEWLVEGGVQPLLGYRHLVYGDGEVRTLIPGVRLTALGPGDLELRYALSENIDDSHTAVASARYGASIGRFSPYLAYYDGEEALPPQAEAEFRTWAIGSGMRLGPRSAARLDYAFEDREAFYEHHTLSLGLTRHFQ
;
A
#
# COMPACT_ATOMS: atom_id res chain seq x y z
N MET A 1 55.57 87.68 -2.50
CA MET A 1 56.08 86.34 -2.88
C MET A 1 55.33 85.29 -2.08
N ILE A 2 54.31 84.66 -2.66
CA ILE A 2 53.57 83.54 -2.05
C ILE A 2 53.57 82.42 -3.10
N ARG A 3 54.27 81.32 -2.81
CA ARG A 3 54.29 80.10 -3.64
C ARG A 3 53.25 79.13 -3.05
N ALA A 4 52.21 78.82 -3.81
CA ALA A 4 51.29 77.72 -3.51
C ALA A 4 51.78 76.46 -4.25
N LEU A 5 52.12 75.41 -3.49
CA LEU A 5 52.33 74.06 -4.01
C LEU A 5 50.97 73.36 -4.09
N PHE A 6 50.56 72.92 -5.29
CA PHE A 6 49.47 71.97 -5.47
C PHE A 6 50.05 70.55 -5.42
N PHE A 7 49.64 69.76 -4.43
CA PHE A 7 49.83 68.31 -4.40
C PHE A 7 48.65 67.65 -5.13
N LEU A 8 48.92 66.97 -6.25
CA LEU A 8 47.96 66.15 -6.96
C LEU A 8 48.05 64.72 -6.40
N CYS A 9 47.04 64.28 -5.66
CA CYS A 9 46.94 62.92 -5.14
C CYS A 9 46.18 62.06 -6.15
N ALA A 10 46.86 61.16 -6.85
CA ALA A 10 46.24 60.19 -7.75
C ALA A 10 45.82 58.95 -6.96
N ALA A 11 44.51 58.74 -6.81
CA ALA A 11 43.95 57.50 -6.29
C ALA A 11 43.99 56.44 -7.40
N LEU A 12 44.75 55.37 -7.19
CA LEU A 12 44.68 54.16 -8.00
C LEU A 12 43.42 53.37 -7.60
N PRO A 13 42.61 52.86 -8.55
CA PRO A 13 41.48 52.01 -8.22
C PRO A 13 42.01 50.64 -7.77
N VAL A 14 41.56 50.18 -6.60
CA VAL A 14 41.68 48.79 -6.19
C VAL A 14 40.84 47.96 -7.17
N LEU A 15 41.49 47.16 -8.01
CA LEU A 15 40.81 46.12 -8.77
C LEU A 15 40.24 45.11 -7.78
N ALA A 16 38.92 45.15 -7.56
CA ALA A 16 38.21 44.06 -6.90
C ALA A 16 38.47 42.80 -7.73
N THR A 17 39.15 41.82 -7.14
CA THR A 17 39.33 40.50 -7.75
C THR A 17 37.96 39.88 -7.96
N ALA A 18 37.54 39.73 -9.22
CA ALA A 18 36.32 39.02 -9.57
C ALA A 18 36.33 37.65 -8.89
N MET A 19 35.24 37.33 -8.18
CA MET A 19 35.12 36.08 -7.44
C MET A 19 35.04 34.91 -8.42
N SER A 20 35.88 33.89 -8.23
CA SER A 20 35.95 32.75 -9.15
C SER A 20 35.03 31.61 -8.72
N LEU A 21 34.61 30.78 -9.68
CA LEU A 21 33.83 29.56 -9.40
C LEU A 21 34.56 28.60 -8.43
N ASP A 22 35.88 28.51 -8.54
CA ASP A 22 36.69 27.66 -7.65
C ASP A 22 36.70 28.18 -6.22
N GLU A 23 36.70 29.51 -6.04
CA GLU A 23 36.56 30.16 -4.74
C GLU A 23 35.19 29.86 -4.12
N ALA A 24 34.11 30.09 -4.86
CA ALA A 24 32.74 29.83 -4.42
C ALA A 24 32.54 28.36 -4.00
N ARG A 25 33.05 27.43 -4.81
CA ARG A 25 33.03 25.99 -4.49
C ARG A 25 33.90 25.64 -3.29
N ARG A 26 35.03 26.33 -3.09
CA ARG A 26 35.85 26.13 -1.89
C ARG A 26 35.10 26.58 -0.64
N LEU A 27 34.48 27.76 -0.64
CA LEU A 27 33.64 28.26 0.45
C LEU A 27 32.51 27.28 0.79
N LYS A 28 31.83 26.74 -0.23
CA LYS A 28 30.81 25.68 -0.08
C LYS A 28 31.37 24.43 0.61
N ARG A 29 32.53 23.91 0.17
CA ARG A 29 33.17 22.74 0.80
C ARG A 29 33.63 23.01 2.23
N GLU A 30 34.04 24.24 2.53
CA GLU A 30 34.43 24.69 3.87
C GLU A 30 33.23 24.99 4.80
N GLN A 31 31.99 24.77 4.35
CA GLN A 31 30.75 25.06 5.09
C GLN A 31 30.57 26.56 5.43
N LYS A 32 31.26 27.46 4.73
CA LYS A 32 31.03 28.91 4.81
C LYS A 32 29.87 29.30 3.92
N LEU A 33 28.68 28.81 4.26
CA LEU A 33 27.52 28.80 3.37
C LEU A 33 27.05 30.20 2.96
N ALA A 34 27.05 31.18 3.89
CA ALA A 34 26.65 32.55 3.58
C ALA A 34 27.61 33.26 2.60
N GLU A 35 28.91 33.03 2.76
CA GLU A 35 29.93 33.55 1.84
C GLU A 35 29.82 32.85 0.46
N ALA A 36 29.59 31.54 0.45
CA ALA A 36 29.38 30.78 -0.78
C ALA A 36 28.11 31.24 -1.53
N GLU A 37 27.02 31.52 -0.82
CA GLU A 37 25.78 32.04 -1.40
C GLU A 37 26.02 33.39 -2.09
N THR A 38 26.70 34.32 -1.41
CA THR A 38 27.07 35.62 -1.98
C THR A 38 27.96 35.43 -3.22
N ALA A 39 28.90 34.47 -3.16
CA ALA A 39 29.75 34.12 -4.27
C ALA A 39 29.01 33.62 -5.51
N PHE A 40 28.05 32.71 -5.32
CA PHE A 40 27.25 32.21 -6.42
C PHE A 40 26.29 33.27 -6.98
N VAL A 41 25.75 34.16 -6.15
CA VAL A 41 24.91 35.28 -6.61
C VAL A 41 25.69 36.25 -7.49
N GLU A 42 26.93 36.59 -7.12
CA GLU A 42 27.80 37.45 -7.95
C GLU A 42 28.14 36.78 -9.30
N LEU A 43 28.47 35.50 -9.30
CA LEU A 43 28.72 34.74 -10.53
C LEU A 43 27.47 34.68 -11.43
N LEU A 44 26.28 34.56 -10.84
CA LEU A 44 25.01 34.57 -11.57
C LEU A 44 24.64 35.95 -12.12
N HIS A 45 25.18 37.07 -11.62
CA HIS A 45 24.99 38.36 -12.28
C HIS A 45 25.61 38.41 -13.68
N GLU A 46 26.73 37.71 -13.89
CA GLU A 46 27.39 37.59 -15.19
C GLU A 46 26.72 36.53 -16.08
N HIS A 47 26.16 35.48 -15.47
CA HIS A 47 25.56 34.33 -16.15
C HIS A 47 24.19 33.94 -15.54
N PRO A 48 23.13 34.72 -15.75
CA PRO A 48 21.87 34.62 -15.00
C PRO A 48 21.09 33.31 -15.18
N ASP A 49 21.32 32.61 -16.29
CA ASP A 49 20.63 31.38 -16.66
C ASP A 49 21.57 30.16 -16.70
N ASP A 50 22.79 30.27 -16.16
CA ASP A 50 23.69 29.11 -16.06
C ASP A 50 23.11 28.08 -15.08
N ALA A 51 22.64 26.95 -15.61
CA ALA A 51 21.98 25.91 -14.84
C ALA A 51 22.90 25.31 -13.76
N ALA A 52 24.20 25.20 -14.03
CA ALA A 52 25.16 24.65 -13.08
C ALA A 52 25.41 25.62 -11.92
N LEU A 53 25.52 26.92 -12.19
CA LEU A 53 25.63 27.93 -11.13
C LEU A 53 24.34 28.02 -10.30
N LEU A 54 23.17 27.95 -10.95
CA LEU A 54 21.88 27.90 -10.26
C LEU A 54 21.78 26.66 -9.36
N ALA A 55 22.23 25.50 -9.82
CA ALA A 55 22.24 24.27 -9.01
C ALA A 55 23.17 24.38 -7.78
N GLU A 56 24.34 25.01 -7.95
CA GLU A 56 25.28 25.25 -6.85
C GLU A 56 24.68 26.20 -5.79
N LEU A 57 24.08 27.31 -6.23
CA LEU A 57 23.37 28.27 -5.36
C LEU A 57 22.22 27.60 -4.61
N ALA A 58 21.34 26.89 -5.33
CA ALA A 58 20.18 26.22 -4.76
C ALA A 58 20.58 25.16 -3.71
N THR A 59 21.70 24.47 -3.94
CA THR A 59 22.27 23.54 -2.97
C THR A 59 22.69 24.25 -1.68
N VAL A 60 23.41 25.38 -1.79
CA VAL A 60 23.87 26.16 -0.63
C VAL A 60 22.68 26.72 0.16
N GLN A 61 21.69 27.31 -0.52
CA GLN A 61 20.45 27.79 0.07
C GLN A 61 19.72 26.69 0.84
N GLY A 62 19.63 25.50 0.25
CA GLY A 62 19.06 24.33 0.90
C GLY A 62 19.78 23.93 2.18
N TRP A 63 21.13 23.93 2.18
CA TRP A 63 21.94 23.61 3.36
C TRP A 63 21.84 24.67 4.47
N GLN A 64 21.57 25.93 4.13
CA GLN A 64 21.31 27.01 5.09
C GLN A 64 19.89 26.95 5.69
N GLY A 65 19.00 26.13 5.14
CA GLY A 65 17.59 26.09 5.53
C GLY A 65 16.72 27.16 4.86
N HIS A 66 17.26 27.91 3.89
CA HIS A 66 16.52 28.85 3.05
C HIS A 66 15.72 28.08 1.98
N HIS A 67 14.77 27.25 2.42
CA HIS A 67 14.12 26.27 1.56
C HIS A 67 13.31 26.90 0.42
N ASP A 68 12.60 28.00 0.68
CA ASP A 68 11.78 28.66 -0.34
C ASP A 68 12.64 29.25 -1.47
N ASP A 69 13.75 29.90 -1.11
CA ASP A 69 14.72 30.43 -2.08
C ASP A 69 15.36 29.29 -2.88
N ALA A 70 15.78 28.22 -2.20
CA ALA A 70 16.35 27.04 -2.84
C ALA A 70 15.36 26.38 -3.83
N ILE A 71 14.07 26.29 -3.48
CA ILE A 71 13.02 25.77 -4.38
C ILE A 71 12.93 26.66 -5.64
N GLY A 72 12.86 27.98 -5.48
CA GLY A 72 12.82 28.92 -6.60
C GLY A 72 14.05 28.83 -7.50
N THR A 73 15.24 28.74 -6.90
CA THR A 73 16.50 28.60 -7.65
C THR A 73 16.60 27.26 -8.38
N TRP A 74 16.18 26.15 -7.75
CA TRP A 74 16.10 24.84 -8.42
C TRP A 74 15.11 24.84 -9.60
N GLN A 75 13.97 25.50 -9.46
CA GLN A 75 13.00 25.63 -10.57
C GLN A 75 13.61 26.39 -11.76
N ARG A 76 14.42 27.43 -11.50
CA ARG A 76 15.19 28.12 -12.55
C ARG A 76 16.25 27.22 -13.19
N ALA A 77 16.99 26.45 -12.40
CA ALA A 77 17.97 25.49 -12.91
C ALA A 77 17.32 24.45 -13.84
N ILE A 78 16.15 23.93 -13.45
CA ILE A 78 15.35 22.98 -14.27
C ILE A 78 14.81 23.66 -15.53
N ALA A 79 14.42 24.93 -15.48
CA ALA A 79 13.97 25.66 -16.66
C ALA A 79 15.10 25.89 -17.68
N SER A 80 16.32 26.11 -17.21
CA SER A 80 17.51 26.27 -18.06
C SER A 80 18.00 24.94 -18.65
N ASP A 81 18.03 23.87 -17.85
CA ASP A 81 18.31 22.51 -18.31
C ASP A 81 17.24 21.51 -17.83
N PRO A 82 16.18 21.29 -18.65
CA PRO A 82 15.09 20.37 -18.29
C PRO A 82 15.48 18.89 -18.32
N GLN A 83 16.61 18.53 -18.94
CA GLN A 83 17.06 17.14 -19.10
C GLN A 83 17.97 16.67 -17.97
N ALA A 84 18.57 17.60 -17.22
CA ALA A 84 19.35 17.30 -16.03
C ALA A 84 18.49 16.74 -14.88
N LEU A 85 18.41 15.40 -14.79
CA LEU A 85 17.69 14.70 -13.72
C LEU A 85 18.21 15.05 -12.32
N ASP A 86 19.50 15.38 -12.20
CA ASP A 86 20.11 15.77 -10.93
C ASP A 86 19.52 17.07 -10.37
N HIS A 87 19.07 18.00 -11.24
CA HIS A 87 18.38 19.22 -10.79
C HIS A 87 17.00 18.89 -10.20
N ARG A 88 16.28 17.95 -10.80
CA ARG A 88 15.00 17.47 -10.24
C ARG A 88 15.21 16.74 -8.92
N LEU A 89 16.28 15.96 -8.80
CA LEU A 89 16.64 15.29 -7.55
C LEU A 89 17.05 16.29 -6.47
N GLY A 90 17.76 17.36 -6.83
CA GLY A 90 18.08 18.49 -5.96
C GLY A 90 16.83 19.20 -5.43
N LEU A 91 15.89 19.52 -6.32
CA LEU A 91 14.59 20.08 -5.96
C LEU A 91 13.82 19.15 -5.02
N ALA A 92 13.74 17.85 -5.34
CA ALA A 92 13.07 16.87 -4.52
C ALA A 92 13.62 16.83 -3.09
N ARG A 93 14.94 16.97 -2.94
CA ARG A 93 15.62 16.95 -1.64
C ARG A 93 15.25 18.16 -0.79
N VAL A 94 15.22 19.35 -1.38
CA VAL A 94 14.80 20.57 -0.67
C VAL A 94 13.31 20.53 -0.32
N LEU A 95 12.46 20.06 -1.23
CA LEU A 95 11.03 19.84 -0.96
C LEU A 95 10.82 18.87 0.21
N TYR A 96 11.65 17.82 0.31
CA TYR A 96 11.62 16.91 1.44
C TYR A 96 12.02 17.61 2.76
N TRP A 97 13.09 18.41 2.75
CA TRP A 97 13.53 19.18 3.92
C TRP A 97 12.51 20.24 4.36
N SER A 98 11.74 20.81 3.43
CA SER A 98 10.66 21.75 3.73
C SER A 98 9.36 21.07 4.19
N GLY A 99 9.30 19.74 4.19
CA GLY A 99 8.11 18.98 4.59
C GLY A 99 7.06 18.79 3.49
N LEU A 100 7.33 19.28 2.27
CA LEU A 100 6.50 19.11 1.07
C LEU A 100 6.74 17.72 0.45
N ARG A 101 6.32 16.69 1.19
CA ARG A 101 6.63 15.28 0.87
C ARG A 101 5.97 14.80 -0.42
N THR A 102 4.75 15.23 -0.71
CA THR A 102 4.01 14.80 -1.92
C THR A 102 4.65 15.36 -3.18
N GLU A 103 5.03 16.63 -3.13
CA GLU A 103 5.73 17.34 -4.20
C GLU A 103 7.13 16.76 -4.42
N SER A 104 7.82 16.41 -3.34
CA SER A 104 9.10 15.69 -3.40
C SER A 104 8.97 14.37 -4.14
N LEU A 105 7.98 13.54 -3.80
CA LEU A 105 7.71 12.28 -4.51
C LEU A 105 7.43 12.48 -6.00
N ALA A 106 6.65 13.51 -6.38
CA ALA A 106 6.37 13.78 -7.78
C ALA A 106 7.64 14.08 -8.60
N GLN A 107 8.61 14.81 -8.03
CA GLN A 107 9.91 15.03 -8.68
C GLN A 107 10.75 13.75 -8.75
N ILE A 108 10.78 12.97 -7.68
CA ILE A 108 11.49 11.68 -7.62
C ILE A 108 10.91 10.69 -8.65
N ASP A 109 9.60 10.61 -8.75
CA ASP A 109 8.92 9.73 -9.70
C ASP A 109 9.24 10.12 -11.14
N THR A 110 9.38 11.43 -11.43
CA THR A 110 9.85 11.89 -12.75
C THR A 110 11.29 11.40 -13.03
N VAL A 111 12.19 11.48 -12.05
CA VAL A 111 13.57 10.96 -12.18
C VAL A 111 13.56 9.45 -12.42
N LEU A 112 12.76 8.70 -11.65
CA LEU A 112 12.67 7.24 -11.75
C LEU A 112 11.92 6.75 -12.99
N GLN A 113 11.05 7.56 -13.59
CA GLN A 113 10.47 7.27 -14.90
C GLN A 113 11.52 7.33 -16.01
N ALA A 114 12.41 8.34 -15.95
CA ALA A 114 13.50 8.48 -16.92
C ALA A 114 14.64 7.49 -16.66
N ARG A 115 14.99 7.24 -15.39
CA ARG A 115 16.05 6.32 -14.96
C ARG A 115 15.57 5.46 -13.78
N PRO A 116 14.94 4.30 -14.05
CA PRO A 116 14.37 3.43 -13.00
C PRO A 116 15.37 2.86 -11.98
N ASP A 117 16.65 2.88 -12.33
CA ASP A 117 17.82 2.43 -11.57
C ASP A 117 18.66 3.59 -11.01
N HIS A 118 18.08 4.77 -10.85
CA HIS A 118 18.77 5.89 -10.22
C HIS A 118 18.91 5.67 -8.70
N TYR A 119 20.12 5.31 -8.26
CA TYR A 119 20.41 4.96 -6.86
C TYR A 119 19.97 6.03 -5.86
N ASP A 120 20.43 7.28 -6.02
CA ASP A 120 20.13 8.34 -5.05
C ASP A 120 18.65 8.74 -5.02
N ALA A 121 17.94 8.63 -6.14
CA ALA A 121 16.50 8.86 -6.20
C ALA A 121 15.74 7.76 -5.44
N LEU A 122 16.18 6.50 -5.50
CA LEU A 122 15.58 5.41 -4.72
C LEU A 122 15.81 5.57 -3.21
N LEU A 123 16.99 6.04 -2.80
CA LEU A 123 17.25 6.35 -1.39
C LEU A 123 16.38 7.51 -0.90
N LEU A 124 16.34 8.62 -1.65
CA LEU A 124 15.52 9.77 -1.29
C LEU A 124 14.02 9.38 -1.25
N ARG A 125 13.55 8.57 -2.21
CA ARG A 125 12.18 8.03 -2.18
C ARG A 125 11.93 7.27 -0.88
N GLY A 126 12.88 6.43 -0.48
CA GLY A 126 12.82 5.69 0.77
C GLY A 126 12.70 6.59 2.00
N ASP A 127 13.46 7.69 2.04
CA ASP A 127 13.42 8.63 3.17
C ASP A 127 12.09 9.39 3.23
N VAL A 128 11.61 9.87 2.08
CA VAL A 128 10.31 10.56 1.99
C VAL A 128 9.17 9.65 2.43
N LEU A 129 9.19 8.38 2.03
CA LEU A 129 8.18 7.39 2.41
C LEU A 129 8.23 7.05 3.91
N ILE A 130 9.42 7.00 4.53
CA ILE A 130 9.52 6.88 5.99
C ILE A 130 8.83 8.06 6.69
N ALA A 131 9.09 9.26 6.18
CA ALA A 131 8.50 10.48 6.70
C ALA A 131 6.97 10.56 6.50
N GLN A 132 6.42 9.81 5.54
CA GLN A 132 4.98 9.61 5.34
C GLN A 132 4.42 8.40 6.11
N ASN A 133 5.23 7.75 6.95
CA ASN A 133 4.90 6.49 7.65
C ASN A 133 4.63 5.29 6.72
N ASP A 134 4.99 5.35 5.44
CA ASP A 134 4.99 4.20 4.54
C ASP A 134 6.31 3.41 4.64
N GLN A 135 6.43 2.64 5.73
CA GLN A 135 7.60 1.77 5.93
C GLN A 135 7.76 0.72 4.81
N ARG A 136 6.66 0.27 4.20
CA ARG A 136 6.70 -0.77 3.17
C ARG A 136 7.25 -0.22 1.87
N GLY A 137 6.73 0.90 1.39
CA GLY A 137 7.25 1.58 0.20
C GLY A 137 8.69 2.05 0.40
N ALA A 138 9.02 2.51 1.60
CA ALA A 138 10.39 2.85 1.94
C ALA A 138 11.34 1.66 1.81
N ARG A 139 10.98 0.52 2.42
CA ARG A 139 11.76 -0.71 2.33
C ARG A 139 11.94 -1.16 0.88
N ASP A 140 10.89 -1.12 0.07
CA ASP A 140 10.98 -1.48 -1.35
C ASP A 140 12.00 -0.61 -2.09
N SER A 141 11.96 0.69 -1.84
CA SER A 141 12.89 1.66 -2.46
C SER A 141 14.34 1.37 -2.05
N TYR A 142 14.59 1.10 -0.76
CA TYR A 142 15.92 0.68 -0.28
C TYR A 142 16.38 -0.67 -0.82
N LEU A 143 15.49 -1.65 -0.96
CA LEU A 143 15.83 -2.96 -1.53
C LEU A 143 16.22 -2.84 -3.00
N ARG A 144 15.54 -1.98 -3.77
CA ARG A 144 15.91 -1.66 -5.15
C ARG A 144 17.27 -0.97 -5.20
N ALA A 145 17.51 0.04 -4.35
CA ALA A 145 18.81 0.71 -4.29
C ALA A 145 19.96 -0.27 -3.96
N ARG A 146 19.72 -1.25 -3.07
CA ARG A 146 20.74 -2.25 -2.67
C ARG A 146 21.19 -3.15 -3.82
N ALA A 147 20.36 -3.32 -4.85
CA ALA A 147 20.68 -4.14 -6.01
C ALA A 147 21.55 -3.40 -7.05
N LEU A 148 21.88 -2.13 -6.81
CA LEU A 148 22.57 -1.25 -7.75
C LEU A 148 23.97 -0.88 -7.23
N PRO A 149 24.89 -0.47 -8.13
CA PRO A 149 26.11 0.20 -7.71
C PRO A 149 25.78 1.42 -6.84
N ARG A 150 26.57 1.65 -5.79
CA ARG A 150 26.36 2.82 -4.91
C ARG A 150 26.58 4.12 -5.70
N GLY A 151 25.66 5.06 -5.51
CA GLY A 151 25.79 6.45 -5.97
C GLY A 151 26.59 7.30 -4.97
N ASP A 152 26.35 8.60 -5.00
CA ASP A 152 27.06 9.58 -4.15
C ASP A 152 26.70 9.43 -2.66
N ASP A 153 25.50 8.90 -2.38
CA ASP A 153 25.02 8.67 -1.03
C ASP A 153 25.53 7.32 -0.46
N ASP A 154 26.52 7.40 0.44
CA ASP A 154 27.22 6.23 1.01
C ASP A 154 26.59 5.67 2.29
N ARG A 155 25.41 6.15 2.68
CA ARG A 155 24.75 5.79 3.94
C ARG A 155 24.55 4.29 4.08
N ASP A 156 24.57 3.81 5.33
CA ASP A 156 24.42 2.39 5.65
C ASP A 156 23.01 1.89 5.33
N LEU A 157 22.83 1.41 4.10
CA LEU A 157 21.59 0.85 3.60
C LEU A 157 21.13 -0.39 4.40
N ALA A 158 22.05 -1.12 5.04
CA ALA A 158 21.66 -2.25 5.90
C ALA A 158 20.93 -1.74 7.15
N ALA A 159 21.40 -0.65 7.76
CA ALA A 159 20.70 0.01 8.86
C ALA A 159 19.35 0.60 8.41
N LEU A 160 19.28 1.19 7.21
CA LEU A 160 18.00 1.70 6.66
C LEU A 160 16.99 0.58 6.37
N LEU A 161 17.48 -0.61 6.01
CA LEU A 161 16.63 -1.79 5.83
C LEU A 161 16.22 -2.41 7.16
N ALA A 162 17.10 -2.46 8.17
CA ALA A 162 16.75 -2.95 9.49
C ALA A 162 15.66 -2.09 10.16
N ARG A 163 15.73 -0.76 10.06
CA ARG A 163 14.70 0.15 10.60
C ARG A 163 13.34 0.06 9.90
N THR A 164 13.30 -0.50 8.69
CA THR A 164 12.08 -0.68 7.90
C THR A 164 11.56 -2.12 7.93
N GLU A 165 12.21 -3.00 8.69
CA GLU A 165 11.77 -4.37 8.84
C GLU A 165 10.52 -4.41 9.72
N VAL A 166 9.41 -4.89 9.15
CA VAL A 166 8.20 -5.10 9.95
C VAL A 166 8.40 -6.39 10.74
N ALA A 167 8.55 -6.24 12.06
CA ALA A 167 8.68 -7.37 12.96
C ALA A 167 7.58 -8.43 12.66
N PRO A 168 7.93 -9.73 12.64
CA PRO A 168 6.94 -10.79 12.55
C PRO A 168 5.86 -10.55 13.59
N ARG A 169 4.60 -10.64 13.16
CA ARG A 169 3.45 -10.51 14.04
C ARG A 169 2.59 -11.74 13.88
N TRP A 170 2.35 -12.38 15.00
CA TRP A 170 1.30 -13.36 15.13
C TRP A 170 -0.05 -12.67 15.20
N ARG A 171 -1.05 -13.34 14.66
CA ARG A 171 -2.46 -12.96 14.68
C ARG A 171 -3.24 -14.16 15.18
N LEU A 172 -4.10 -13.96 16.16
CA LEU A 172 -5.10 -14.93 16.55
C LEU A 172 -6.46 -14.33 16.24
N ASP A 173 -7.29 -15.07 15.51
CA ASP A 173 -8.69 -14.76 15.29
C ASP A 173 -9.55 -15.87 15.89
N ALA A 174 -10.64 -15.49 16.54
CA ALA A 174 -11.66 -16.43 16.97
C ALA A 174 -13.03 -15.82 16.70
N GLY A 175 -14.01 -16.66 16.38
CA GLY A 175 -15.37 -16.21 16.19
C GLY A 175 -16.39 -17.30 16.37
N HIS A 176 -17.63 -16.87 16.54
CA HIS A 176 -18.79 -17.74 16.67
C HIS A 176 -19.97 -17.11 15.92
N ALA A 177 -20.74 -17.94 15.25
CA ALA A 177 -21.95 -17.59 14.53
C ALA A 177 -23.11 -18.42 15.07
N PHE A 178 -24.23 -17.76 15.31
CA PHE A 178 -25.51 -18.38 15.61
C PHE A 178 -26.40 -18.24 14.38
N GLU A 179 -27.03 -19.33 14.00
CA GLU A 179 -27.82 -19.45 12.78
C GLU A 179 -29.21 -19.95 13.17
N ASP A 180 -30.25 -19.23 12.75
CA ASP A 180 -31.64 -19.53 13.04
C ASP A 180 -32.43 -19.66 11.74
N PHE A 181 -33.14 -20.78 11.60
CA PHE A 181 -33.88 -21.12 10.39
C PHE A 181 -35.37 -21.11 10.66
N SER A 182 -36.14 -20.52 9.74
CA SER A 182 -37.59 -20.61 9.77
C SER A 182 -38.09 -22.04 9.47
N ASN A 183 -39.41 -22.23 9.47
CA ASN A 183 -40.05 -23.51 9.16
C ASN A 183 -39.64 -24.67 10.10
N ALA A 184 -39.33 -24.35 11.35
CA ALA A 184 -38.97 -25.30 12.41
C ALA A 184 -37.76 -26.21 12.05
N ARG A 185 -36.87 -25.74 11.17
CA ARG A 185 -35.60 -26.43 10.88
C ARG A 185 -34.68 -26.43 12.10
N GLY A 186 -34.77 -25.43 12.96
CA GLY A 186 -33.99 -25.35 14.20
C GLY A 186 -32.82 -24.38 14.06
N THR A 187 -31.80 -24.58 14.88
CA THR A 187 -30.64 -23.68 14.95
C THR A 187 -29.36 -24.41 14.59
N GLU A 188 -28.45 -23.68 13.96
CA GLU A 188 -27.11 -24.12 13.64
C GLU A 188 -26.09 -23.17 14.29
N SER A 189 -24.82 -23.56 14.31
CA SER A 189 -23.77 -22.68 14.79
C SER A 189 -22.40 -23.01 14.20
N GLY A 190 -21.66 -21.95 13.87
CA GLY A 190 -20.28 -22.03 13.42
C GLY A 190 -19.32 -21.47 14.46
N SER A 191 -18.17 -22.09 14.65
CA SER A 191 -17.06 -21.53 15.42
C SER A 191 -15.78 -21.64 14.62
N PHE A 192 -14.88 -20.67 14.77
CA PHE A 192 -13.55 -20.80 14.20
C PHE A 192 -12.46 -20.31 15.14
N LEU A 193 -11.27 -20.88 14.94
CA LEU A 193 -10.01 -20.42 15.50
C LEU A 193 -8.97 -20.36 14.38
N GLN A 194 -8.32 -19.23 14.23
CA GLN A 194 -7.28 -19.04 13.22
C GLN A 194 -6.02 -18.46 13.84
N ILE A 195 -4.88 -19.10 13.56
CA ILE A 195 -3.57 -18.56 13.88
C ILE A 195 -2.84 -18.19 12.60
N GLY A 196 -2.46 -16.93 12.51
CA GLY A 196 -1.73 -16.37 11.38
C GLY A 196 -0.38 -15.80 11.80
N ARG A 197 0.54 -15.74 10.84
CA ARG A 197 1.85 -15.11 11.00
C ARG A 197 2.19 -14.32 9.76
N ARG A 198 2.56 -13.05 9.94
CA ARG A 198 3.28 -12.29 8.92
C ARG A 198 4.72 -12.79 8.87
N VAL A 199 5.07 -13.51 7.80
CA VAL A 199 6.41 -14.10 7.62
C VAL A 199 7.35 -13.18 6.87
N SER A 200 6.81 -12.24 6.08
CA SER A 200 7.57 -11.19 5.40
C SER A 200 6.69 -9.95 5.18
N ASP A 201 7.25 -8.92 4.55
CA ASP A 201 6.46 -7.74 4.23
C ASP A 201 5.36 -7.95 3.18
N ARG A 202 5.50 -9.03 2.43
CA ARG A 202 4.68 -9.39 1.29
C ARG A 202 3.91 -10.68 1.51
N THR A 203 4.16 -11.39 2.61
CA THR A 203 3.58 -12.70 2.83
C THR A 203 3.08 -12.85 4.25
N SER A 204 1.84 -13.28 4.37
CA SER A 204 1.23 -13.74 5.62
C SER A 204 0.67 -15.13 5.38
N VAL A 205 0.87 -16.03 6.34
CA VAL A 205 0.33 -17.39 6.29
C VAL A 205 -0.57 -17.61 7.49
N TYR A 206 -1.49 -18.56 7.42
CA TYR A 206 -2.33 -18.94 8.55
C TYR A 206 -2.76 -20.40 8.46
N ALA A 207 -3.20 -20.91 9.61
CA ALA A 207 -3.98 -22.13 9.73
C ALA A 207 -5.28 -21.79 10.46
N ARG A 208 -6.39 -22.36 10.00
CA ARG A 208 -7.73 -22.18 10.57
C ARG A 208 -8.35 -23.53 10.86
N TRP A 209 -9.01 -23.61 12.00
CA TRP A 209 -9.94 -24.67 12.34
C TRP A 209 -11.33 -24.08 12.42
N ASP A 210 -12.26 -24.68 11.68
CA ASP A 210 -13.68 -24.35 11.69
C ASP A 210 -14.46 -25.55 12.24
N ARG A 211 -15.43 -25.29 13.12
CA ARG A 211 -16.43 -26.26 13.55
C ARG A 211 -17.80 -25.74 13.16
N LEU A 212 -18.52 -26.48 12.35
CA LEU A 212 -19.90 -26.18 11.99
C LEU A 212 -20.79 -27.25 12.59
N ASN A 213 -21.81 -26.86 13.34
CA ASN A 213 -22.82 -27.75 13.88
C ASN A 213 -24.11 -27.50 13.09
N GLN A 214 -24.56 -28.51 12.36
CA GLN A 214 -25.76 -28.49 11.54
C GLN A 214 -26.70 -29.58 12.06
N PHE A 215 -27.82 -29.17 12.64
CA PHE A 215 -28.76 -30.07 13.34
C PHE A 215 -28.05 -30.96 14.39
N GLU A 216 -28.12 -32.28 14.24
CA GLU A 216 -27.48 -33.26 15.14
C GLU A 216 -26.05 -33.65 14.72
N GLN A 217 -25.54 -33.07 13.64
CA GLN A 217 -24.23 -33.38 13.06
C GLN A 217 -23.25 -32.22 13.24
N PHE A 218 -21.96 -32.52 13.13
CA PHE A 218 -20.93 -31.50 13.13
C PHE A 218 -19.74 -31.89 12.28
N ASP A 219 -19.22 -30.91 11.56
CA ASP A 219 -18.00 -31.06 10.77
C ASP A 219 -16.87 -30.21 11.35
N ASN A 220 -15.67 -30.77 11.39
CA ASN A 220 -14.44 -30.07 11.76
C ASN A 220 -13.57 -29.90 10.52
N GLN A 221 -13.46 -28.67 10.04
CA GLN A 221 -12.64 -28.36 8.88
C GLN A 221 -11.30 -27.78 9.33
N ILE A 222 -10.23 -28.20 8.65
CA ILE A 222 -8.89 -27.66 8.85
C ILE A 222 -8.43 -27.04 7.53
N LEU A 223 -7.94 -25.81 7.61
CA LEU A 223 -7.51 -25.03 6.46
C LEU A 223 -6.15 -24.39 6.71
N ALA A 224 -5.40 -24.21 5.64
CA ALA A 224 -4.19 -23.42 5.62
C ALA A 224 -4.23 -22.48 4.42
N GLY A 225 -3.79 -21.25 4.62
CA GLY A 225 -3.80 -20.26 3.56
C GLY A 225 -2.68 -19.25 3.67
N ALA A 226 -2.52 -18.49 2.59
CA ALA A 226 -1.52 -17.45 2.49
C ALA A 226 -2.04 -16.26 1.68
N TYR A 227 -1.68 -15.06 2.15
CA TYR A 227 -1.72 -13.84 1.37
C TYR A 227 -0.31 -13.55 0.89
N TRP A 228 -0.15 -13.33 -0.41
CA TRP A 228 1.13 -13.08 -1.05
C TRP A 228 1.03 -11.89 -2.02
N LEU A 229 1.94 -10.94 -1.85
CA LEU A 229 2.15 -9.83 -2.78
C LEU A 229 3.44 -10.07 -3.58
N PRO A 230 3.42 -10.83 -4.69
CA PRO A 230 4.62 -11.04 -5.51
C PRO A 230 5.22 -9.72 -6.00
N THR A 231 4.36 -8.74 -6.28
CA THR A 231 4.72 -7.34 -6.54
C THR A 231 3.77 -6.43 -5.78
N PRO A 232 4.04 -5.11 -5.67
CA PRO A 232 3.10 -4.17 -5.07
C PRO A 232 1.74 -4.07 -5.77
N ARG A 233 1.61 -4.57 -7.01
CA ARG A 233 0.39 -4.48 -7.82
C ARG A 233 -0.45 -5.74 -7.80
N TRP A 234 0.05 -6.86 -7.28
CA TRP A 234 -0.67 -8.12 -7.29
C TRP A 234 -0.86 -8.61 -5.87
N LEU A 235 -2.10 -8.92 -5.52
CA LEU A 235 -2.42 -9.67 -4.30
C LEU A 235 -2.95 -11.03 -4.72
N ILE A 236 -2.30 -12.08 -4.23
CA ILE A 236 -2.72 -13.46 -4.41
C ILE A 236 -3.09 -13.99 -3.03
N TRP A 237 -4.30 -14.50 -2.91
CA TRP A 237 -4.74 -15.26 -1.75
C TRP A 237 -4.97 -16.71 -2.17
N VAL A 238 -4.40 -17.63 -1.42
CA VAL A 238 -4.61 -19.07 -1.60
C VAL A 238 -5.04 -19.69 -0.28
N GLU A 239 -5.95 -20.64 -0.33
CA GLU A 239 -6.35 -21.44 0.82
C GLU A 239 -6.67 -22.85 0.36
N ALA A 240 -6.26 -23.84 1.14
CA ALA A 240 -6.61 -25.24 0.90
C ALA A 240 -6.76 -25.99 2.23
N GLY A 241 -7.48 -27.09 2.19
CA GLY A 241 -7.63 -28.01 3.29
C GLY A 241 -8.87 -28.86 3.11
N GLY A 242 -9.53 -29.26 4.19
CA GLY A 242 -10.62 -30.22 4.09
C GLY A 242 -11.19 -30.59 5.44
N THR A 243 -12.22 -31.43 5.38
CA THR A 243 -12.96 -31.91 6.54
C THR A 243 -12.74 -33.42 6.66
N PRO A 244 -11.94 -33.88 7.63
CA PRO A 244 -11.82 -35.31 7.91
C PRO A 244 -13.18 -35.86 8.35
N HIS A 245 -13.63 -36.95 7.73
CA HIS A 245 -14.94 -37.58 8.01
C HIS A 245 -16.11 -36.61 7.84
N ALA A 246 -16.19 -35.95 6.68
CA ALA A 246 -17.21 -34.95 6.43
C ALA A 246 -18.61 -35.55 6.30
N ASP A 247 -19.58 -34.97 7.00
CA ASP A 247 -21.00 -35.29 6.85
C ASP A 247 -21.66 -34.40 5.78
N PHE A 248 -21.30 -33.10 5.73
CA PHE A 248 -21.93 -32.12 4.84
C PHE A 248 -20.97 -31.09 4.24
N ARG A 249 -19.76 -30.95 4.77
CA ARG A 249 -18.71 -30.10 4.21
C ARG A 249 -17.93 -30.84 3.12
N PRO A 250 -17.19 -30.11 2.27
CA PRO A 250 -16.23 -30.74 1.35
C PRO A 250 -15.17 -31.54 2.12
N GLU A 251 -14.90 -32.76 1.66
CA GLU A 251 -13.78 -33.57 2.14
C GLU A 251 -12.45 -32.87 1.84
N GLN A 252 -12.37 -32.20 0.69
CA GLN A 252 -11.23 -31.39 0.28
C GLN A 252 -11.73 -30.08 -0.36
N GLN A 253 -10.98 -29.01 -0.17
CA GLN A 253 -11.21 -27.76 -0.86
C GLN A 253 -9.92 -27.01 -1.14
N GLY A 254 -9.93 -26.29 -2.26
CA GLY A 254 -8.87 -25.37 -2.65
C GLY A 254 -9.45 -24.13 -3.29
N GLN A 255 -8.84 -22.99 -3.02
CA GLN A 255 -9.23 -21.73 -3.64
C GLN A 255 -8.04 -20.80 -3.86
N VAL A 256 -8.12 -20.03 -4.94
CA VAL A 256 -7.16 -18.99 -5.30
C VAL A 256 -7.92 -17.76 -5.75
N PHE A 257 -7.52 -16.61 -5.22
CA PHE A 257 -8.00 -15.31 -5.63
C PHE A 257 -6.83 -14.44 -6.01
N VAL A 258 -6.98 -13.74 -7.12
CA VAL A 258 -6.00 -12.80 -7.65
C VAL A 258 -6.68 -11.45 -7.78
N GLU A 259 -6.06 -10.44 -7.19
CA GLU A 259 -6.48 -9.05 -7.30
C GLU A 259 -5.35 -8.24 -7.94
N TRP A 260 -5.70 -7.47 -8.97
CA TRP A 260 -4.80 -6.46 -9.51
C TRP A 260 -5.07 -5.12 -8.81
N LEU A 261 -4.15 -4.76 -7.92
CA LEU A 261 -4.17 -3.54 -7.14
C LEU A 261 -3.81 -2.35 -8.03
N VAL A 262 -4.82 -1.58 -8.41
CA VAL A 262 -4.72 -0.34 -9.17
C VAL A 262 -5.27 0.80 -8.30
N GLU A 263 -4.54 1.91 -8.20
CA GLU A 263 -5.02 3.09 -7.48
C GLU A 263 -6.00 3.90 -8.33
N GLY A 264 -7.06 4.42 -7.69
CA GLY A 264 -7.94 5.44 -8.29
C GLY A 264 -8.78 4.96 -9.48
N GLY A 265 -9.26 3.72 -9.46
CA GLY A 265 -10.06 3.21 -10.57
C GLY A 265 -10.67 1.82 -10.36
N VAL A 266 -10.78 1.09 -11.46
CA VAL A 266 -11.34 -0.26 -11.54
C VAL A 266 -10.24 -1.28 -11.29
N GLN A 267 -10.37 -2.07 -10.23
CA GLN A 267 -9.48 -3.17 -9.90
C GLN A 267 -10.08 -4.50 -10.38
N PRO A 268 -9.48 -5.18 -11.36
CA PRO A 268 -9.89 -6.51 -11.76
C PRO A 268 -9.65 -7.54 -10.67
N LEU A 269 -10.61 -8.45 -10.51
CA LEU A 269 -10.58 -9.53 -9.54
C LEU A 269 -10.89 -10.85 -10.25
N LEU A 270 -10.22 -11.92 -9.85
CA LEU A 270 -10.52 -13.27 -10.32
C LEU A 270 -10.38 -14.24 -9.17
N GLY A 271 -11.39 -15.09 -8.98
CA GLY A 271 -11.37 -16.21 -8.05
C GLY A 271 -11.58 -17.52 -8.78
N TYR A 272 -11.00 -18.59 -8.23
CA TYR A 272 -11.34 -19.96 -8.56
C TYR A 272 -11.44 -20.76 -7.26
N ARG A 273 -12.49 -21.58 -7.14
CA ARG A 273 -12.76 -22.45 -6.00
C ARG A 273 -13.06 -23.84 -6.50
N HIS A 274 -12.52 -24.84 -5.82
CA HIS A 274 -12.74 -26.25 -6.11
C HIS A 274 -13.05 -26.97 -4.81
N LEU A 275 -14.23 -27.58 -4.75
CA LEU A 275 -14.75 -28.32 -3.61
C LEU A 275 -14.92 -29.78 -4.02
N VAL A 276 -14.45 -30.70 -3.21
CA VAL A 276 -14.58 -32.14 -3.44
C VAL A 276 -15.38 -32.73 -2.29
N TYR A 277 -16.47 -33.40 -2.63
CA TYR A 277 -17.35 -34.15 -1.75
C TYR A 277 -17.22 -35.64 -2.08
N GLY A 278 -17.76 -36.52 -1.23
CA GLY A 278 -17.71 -37.96 -1.46
C GLY A 278 -18.33 -38.39 -2.80
N ASP A 279 -19.36 -37.67 -3.25
CA ASP A 279 -20.16 -38.02 -4.44
C ASP A 279 -19.80 -37.19 -5.69
N GLY A 280 -18.81 -36.30 -5.62
CA GLY A 280 -18.40 -35.48 -6.76
C GLY A 280 -17.71 -34.18 -6.38
N GLU A 281 -17.63 -33.26 -7.34
CA GLU A 281 -16.94 -31.98 -7.17
C GLU A 281 -17.76 -30.79 -7.63
N VAL A 282 -17.52 -29.63 -7.02
CA VAL A 282 -18.07 -28.35 -7.44
C VAL A 282 -16.92 -27.43 -7.78
N ARG A 283 -16.95 -26.84 -8.97
CA ARG A 283 -15.92 -25.92 -9.46
C ARG A 283 -16.54 -24.57 -9.73
N THR A 284 -16.00 -23.52 -9.13
CA THR A 284 -16.55 -22.16 -9.27
C THR A 284 -15.50 -21.20 -9.82
N LEU A 285 -15.80 -20.53 -10.92
CA LEU A 285 -15.05 -19.38 -11.46
C LEU A 285 -15.72 -18.08 -11.02
N ILE A 286 -14.95 -17.13 -10.50
CA ILE A 286 -15.47 -15.92 -9.85
C ILE A 286 -14.79 -14.65 -10.40
N PRO A 287 -15.07 -14.24 -11.65
CA PRO A 287 -14.70 -12.92 -12.13
C PRO A 287 -15.34 -11.81 -11.28
N GLY A 288 -14.66 -10.66 -11.20
CA GLY A 288 -15.23 -9.48 -10.59
C GLY A 288 -14.42 -8.23 -10.83
N VAL A 289 -14.97 -7.12 -10.33
CA VAL A 289 -14.34 -5.80 -10.34
C VAL A 289 -14.56 -5.13 -9.00
N ARG A 290 -13.55 -4.39 -8.52
CA ARG A 290 -13.69 -3.47 -7.40
C ARG A 290 -13.54 -2.04 -7.89
N LEU A 291 -14.55 -1.23 -7.67
CA LEU A 291 -14.54 0.20 -7.92
C LEU A 291 -14.01 0.88 -6.66
N THR A 292 -12.78 1.38 -6.77
CA THR A 292 -12.13 2.10 -5.66
C THR A 292 -12.49 3.57 -5.67
N ALA A 293 -12.19 4.27 -4.57
CA ALA A 293 -12.42 5.71 -4.43
C ALA A 293 -13.90 6.15 -4.56
N LEU A 294 -14.83 5.29 -4.16
CA LEU A 294 -16.26 5.64 -4.03
C LEU A 294 -16.52 6.24 -2.65
N GLY A 295 -16.11 7.50 -2.46
CA GLY A 295 -16.24 8.19 -1.18
C GLY A 295 -15.35 7.55 -0.10
N PRO A 296 -15.88 7.16 1.08
CA PRO A 296 -15.09 6.55 2.15
C PRO A 296 -14.80 5.06 1.95
N GLY A 297 -15.13 4.50 0.77
CA GLY A 297 -15.17 3.07 0.55
C GLY A 297 -14.93 2.61 -0.89
N ASP A 298 -15.22 1.34 -1.10
CA ASP A 298 -15.10 0.63 -2.37
C ASP A 298 -16.34 -0.25 -2.60
N LEU A 299 -16.71 -0.42 -3.88
CA LEU A 299 -17.78 -1.32 -4.31
C LEU A 299 -17.16 -2.49 -5.07
N GLU A 300 -17.30 -3.69 -4.52
CA GLU A 300 -16.93 -4.94 -5.17
C GLU A 300 -18.17 -5.57 -5.82
N LEU A 301 -18.03 -5.97 -7.08
CA LEU A 301 -19.02 -6.69 -7.86
C LEU A 301 -18.41 -8.01 -8.34
N ARG A 302 -19.08 -9.12 -8.11
CA ARG A 302 -18.63 -10.46 -8.51
C ARG A 302 -19.75 -11.23 -9.18
N TYR A 303 -19.36 -12.17 -10.04
CA TYR A 303 -20.28 -13.12 -10.64
C TYR A 303 -19.66 -14.51 -10.54
N ALA A 304 -20.17 -15.34 -9.63
CA ALA A 304 -19.70 -16.71 -9.43
C ALA A 304 -20.45 -17.63 -10.39
N LEU A 305 -19.71 -18.44 -11.15
CA LEU A 305 -20.22 -19.44 -12.08
C LEU A 305 -19.77 -20.81 -11.59
N SER A 306 -20.71 -21.69 -11.25
CA SER A 306 -20.44 -23.02 -10.70
C SER A 306 -20.82 -24.12 -11.68
N GLU A 307 -19.94 -25.11 -11.83
CA GLU A 307 -20.24 -26.45 -12.36
C GLU A 307 -20.45 -27.37 -11.15
N ASN A 308 -21.62 -27.96 -11.04
CA ASN A 308 -22.06 -28.73 -9.87
C ASN A 308 -21.88 -30.24 -10.07
N ILE A 309 -22.09 -31.02 -9.00
CA ILE A 309 -21.89 -32.48 -9.00
C ILE A 309 -22.75 -33.21 -10.05
N ASP A 310 -23.94 -32.69 -10.31
CA ASP A 310 -24.91 -33.25 -11.26
C ASP A 310 -24.77 -32.67 -12.68
N ASP A 311 -23.63 -32.05 -12.99
CA ASP A 311 -23.33 -31.34 -14.24
C ASP A 311 -24.23 -30.10 -14.50
N SER A 312 -25.09 -29.73 -13.54
CA SER A 312 -25.84 -28.48 -13.61
C SER A 312 -24.90 -27.28 -13.46
N HIS A 313 -25.37 -26.13 -13.93
CA HIS A 313 -24.63 -24.88 -13.85
C HIS A 313 -25.46 -23.87 -13.10
N THR A 314 -24.90 -23.31 -12.03
CA THR A 314 -25.56 -22.24 -11.27
C THR A 314 -24.70 -20.98 -11.25
N ALA A 315 -25.33 -19.85 -10.94
CA ALA A 315 -24.64 -18.57 -10.89
C ALA A 315 -25.12 -17.70 -9.75
N VAL A 316 -24.19 -16.95 -9.15
CA VAL A 316 -24.49 -15.99 -8.08
C VAL A 316 -23.85 -14.64 -8.42
N ALA A 317 -24.69 -13.61 -8.51
CA ALA A 317 -24.23 -12.22 -8.54
C ALA A 317 -24.06 -11.72 -7.11
N SER A 318 -22.99 -10.97 -6.86
CA SER A 318 -22.84 -10.28 -5.57
C SER A 318 -22.31 -8.88 -5.70
N ALA A 319 -22.78 -8.03 -4.79
CA ALA A 319 -22.35 -6.66 -4.63
C ALA A 319 -22.00 -6.42 -3.16
N ARG A 320 -20.83 -5.84 -2.90
CA ARG A 320 -20.38 -5.51 -1.55
C ARG A 320 -19.81 -4.10 -1.53
N TYR A 321 -20.41 -3.22 -0.74
CA TYR A 321 -19.85 -1.91 -0.45
C TYR A 321 -19.22 -1.93 0.94
N GLY A 322 -17.92 -1.66 1.02
CA GLY A 322 -17.16 -1.55 2.27
C GLY A 322 -16.62 -0.15 2.46
N ALA A 323 -16.52 0.33 3.69
CA ALA A 323 -15.93 1.63 4.00
C ALA A 323 -15.03 1.56 5.24
N SER A 324 -14.15 2.55 5.39
CA SER A 324 -13.35 2.74 6.61
C SER A 324 -13.65 4.11 7.22
N ILE A 325 -14.31 4.12 8.38
CA ILE A 325 -14.81 5.32 9.05
C ILE A 325 -14.23 5.37 10.47
N GLY A 326 -13.11 6.06 10.62
CA GLY A 326 -12.40 6.16 11.89
C GLY A 326 -11.91 4.80 12.40
N ARG A 327 -12.48 4.32 13.51
CA ARG A 327 -12.19 2.99 14.08
C ARG A 327 -13.08 1.87 13.55
N PHE A 328 -14.08 2.20 12.73
CA PHE A 328 -15.06 1.25 12.22
C PHE A 328 -14.79 0.93 10.74
N SER A 329 -15.12 -0.28 10.35
CA SER A 329 -15.04 -0.76 8.97
C SER A 329 -16.36 -1.42 8.60
N PRO A 330 -17.44 -0.63 8.40
CA PRO A 330 -18.75 -1.17 8.05
C PRO A 330 -18.77 -1.67 6.60
N TYR A 331 -19.67 -2.61 6.33
CA TYR A 331 -20.03 -3.00 4.98
C TYR A 331 -21.50 -3.36 4.86
N LEU A 332 -21.99 -3.30 3.62
CA LEU A 332 -23.25 -3.87 3.18
C LEU A 332 -22.95 -4.79 2.00
N ALA A 333 -23.56 -5.97 1.96
CA ALA A 333 -23.45 -6.90 0.86
C ALA A 333 -24.82 -7.47 0.48
N TYR A 334 -24.96 -7.76 -0.80
CA TYR A 334 -26.11 -8.40 -1.40
C TYR A 334 -25.65 -9.54 -2.31
N TYR A 335 -26.36 -10.65 -2.26
CA TYR A 335 -26.13 -11.85 -3.08
C TYR A 335 -27.46 -12.29 -3.66
N ASP A 336 -27.46 -12.70 -4.92
CA ASP A 336 -28.66 -13.12 -5.65
C ASP A 336 -28.26 -14.15 -6.71
N GLY A 337 -29.00 -15.26 -6.75
CA GLY A 337 -28.83 -16.28 -7.76
C GLY A 337 -29.13 -17.67 -7.23
N GLU A 338 -28.51 -18.66 -7.86
CA GLU A 338 -28.76 -20.08 -7.64
C GLU A 338 -27.48 -20.75 -7.09
N GLU A 339 -27.65 -21.64 -6.14
CA GLU A 339 -26.56 -22.45 -5.60
C GLU A 339 -27.01 -23.89 -5.38
N ALA A 340 -26.15 -24.83 -5.78
CA ALA A 340 -26.32 -26.26 -5.54
C ALA A 340 -25.09 -26.81 -4.81
N LEU A 341 -25.00 -26.51 -3.51
CA LEU A 341 -23.95 -27.05 -2.66
C LEU A 341 -24.45 -28.28 -1.89
N PRO A 342 -23.81 -29.45 -2.07
CA PRO A 342 -24.15 -30.63 -1.29
C PRO A 342 -24.09 -30.37 0.21
N PRO A 343 -25.00 -30.96 1.00
CA PRO A 343 -26.02 -31.94 0.60
C PRO A 343 -27.32 -31.30 0.07
N GLN A 344 -27.36 -29.98 -0.12
CA GLN A 344 -28.56 -29.27 -0.53
C GLN A 344 -28.77 -29.36 -2.05
N ALA A 345 -30.03 -29.47 -2.45
CA ALA A 345 -30.42 -29.33 -3.85
C ALA A 345 -30.24 -27.89 -4.32
N GLU A 346 -30.22 -27.70 -5.63
CA GLU A 346 -30.24 -26.38 -6.25
C GLU A 346 -31.39 -25.53 -5.70
N ALA A 347 -31.07 -24.32 -5.26
CA ALA A 347 -32.04 -23.37 -4.74
C ALA A 347 -31.68 -21.94 -5.14
N GLU A 348 -32.70 -21.18 -5.53
CA GLU A 348 -32.63 -19.73 -5.63
C GLU A 348 -32.56 -19.12 -4.22
N PHE A 349 -31.70 -18.12 -4.05
CA PHE A 349 -31.59 -17.41 -2.78
C PHE A 349 -31.24 -15.93 -2.97
N ARG A 350 -31.63 -15.14 -1.96
CA ARG A 350 -31.26 -13.73 -1.84
C ARG A 350 -30.72 -13.49 -0.44
N THR A 351 -29.52 -12.94 -0.34
CA THR A 351 -28.89 -12.67 0.95
C THR A 351 -28.52 -11.22 1.10
N TRP A 352 -29.00 -10.59 2.17
CA TRP A 352 -28.55 -9.30 2.65
C TRP A 352 -27.62 -9.49 3.84
N ALA A 353 -26.42 -8.92 3.79
CA ALA A 353 -25.48 -8.97 4.89
C ALA A 353 -24.98 -7.58 5.25
N ILE A 354 -24.97 -7.27 6.54
CA ILE A 354 -24.43 -6.03 7.11
C ILE A 354 -23.50 -6.39 8.25
N GLY A 355 -22.38 -5.68 8.36
CA GLY A 355 -21.48 -5.91 9.48
C GLY A 355 -20.50 -4.77 9.64
N SER A 356 -19.76 -4.80 10.73
CA SER A 356 -18.71 -3.83 10.98
C SER A 356 -17.60 -4.40 11.83
N GLY A 357 -16.37 -4.23 11.35
CA GLY A 357 -15.18 -4.36 12.17
C GLY A 357 -15.00 -3.11 13.04
N MET A 358 -14.59 -3.28 14.29
CA MET A 358 -14.23 -2.19 15.20
C MET A 358 -12.83 -2.41 15.74
N ARG A 359 -11.94 -1.45 15.49
CA ARG A 359 -10.62 -1.40 16.14
C ARG A 359 -10.80 -1.05 17.61
N LEU A 360 -10.43 -1.99 18.49
CA LEU A 360 -10.44 -1.81 19.95
C LEU A 360 -9.16 -1.15 20.45
N GLY A 361 -8.07 -1.32 19.71
CA GLY A 361 -6.78 -0.70 20.00
C GLY A 361 -5.73 -1.08 18.94
N PRO A 362 -4.44 -0.77 19.18
CA PRO A 362 -3.37 -1.00 18.21
C PRO A 362 -3.14 -2.47 17.83
N ARG A 363 -3.64 -3.40 18.64
CA ARG A 363 -3.42 -4.84 18.51
C ARG A 363 -4.70 -5.66 18.54
N SER A 364 -5.87 -5.04 18.64
CA SER A 364 -7.13 -5.76 18.82
C SER A 364 -8.25 -5.16 18.00
N ALA A 365 -9.09 -6.04 17.47
CA ALA A 365 -10.33 -5.69 16.81
C ALA A 365 -11.43 -6.65 17.23
N ALA A 366 -12.67 -6.17 17.15
CA ALA A 366 -13.87 -6.99 17.21
C ALA A 366 -14.62 -6.85 15.89
N ARG A 367 -15.50 -7.79 15.60
CA ARG A 367 -16.38 -7.74 14.46
C ARG A 367 -17.75 -8.27 14.86
N LEU A 368 -18.79 -7.62 14.33
CA LEU A 368 -20.17 -8.08 14.42
C LEU A 368 -20.75 -8.07 13.01
N ASP A 369 -21.40 -9.17 12.64
CA ASP A 369 -22.08 -9.31 11.37
C ASP A 369 -23.48 -9.89 11.57
N TYR A 370 -24.37 -9.47 10.70
CA TYR A 370 -25.71 -10.01 10.56
C TYR A 370 -25.97 -10.30 9.09
N ALA A 371 -26.55 -11.46 8.82
CA ALA A 371 -27.04 -11.82 7.49
C ALA A 371 -28.48 -12.32 7.58
N PHE A 372 -29.24 -12.00 6.55
CA PHE A 372 -30.56 -12.53 6.29
C PHE A 372 -30.57 -13.14 4.89
N GLU A 373 -30.87 -14.41 4.80
CA GLU A 373 -31.00 -15.16 3.56
C GLU A 373 -32.44 -15.64 3.40
N ASP A 374 -33.03 -15.36 2.26
CA ASP A 374 -34.31 -15.89 1.82
C ASP A 374 -34.04 -16.93 0.74
N ARG A 375 -34.29 -18.20 1.05
CA ARG A 375 -34.27 -19.30 0.06
C ARG A 375 -35.70 -19.59 -0.34
N GLU A 376 -36.07 -19.13 -1.54
CA GLU A 376 -37.44 -19.17 -2.02
C GLU A 376 -37.98 -20.61 -1.97
N ALA A 377 -39.15 -20.80 -1.37
CA ALA A 377 -39.79 -22.11 -1.14
C ALA A 377 -39.11 -23.08 -0.14
N PHE A 378 -37.99 -22.70 0.52
CA PHE A 378 -37.32 -23.56 1.50
C PHE A 378 -37.37 -23.01 2.92
N TYR A 379 -36.71 -21.87 3.17
CA TYR A 379 -36.59 -21.26 4.50
C TYR A 379 -36.05 -19.83 4.41
N GLU A 380 -36.28 -19.11 5.49
CA GLU A 380 -35.55 -17.89 5.83
C GLU A 380 -34.47 -18.25 6.85
N HIS A 381 -33.28 -17.67 6.70
CA HIS A 381 -32.12 -17.97 7.53
C HIS A 381 -31.49 -16.66 8.03
N HIS A 382 -31.35 -16.57 9.35
CA HIS A 382 -30.72 -15.44 10.03
C HIS A 382 -29.41 -15.87 10.65
N THR A 383 -28.32 -15.18 10.32
CA THR A 383 -27.01 -15.42 10.92
C THR A 383 -26.58 -14.21 11.74
N LEU A 384 -26.16 -14.41 12.98
CA LEU A 384 -25.51 -13.41 13.81
C LEU A 384 -24.12 -13.90 14.20
N SER A 385 -23.06 -13.19 13.79
CA SER A 385 -21.69 -13.60 14.09
C SER A 385 -20.88 -12.55 14.83
N LEU A 386 -20.06 -13.03 15.76
CA LEU A 386 -19.12 -12.23 16.55
C LEU A 386 -17.71 -12.75 16.33
N GLY A 387 -16.77 -11.83 16.11
CA GLY A 387 -15.36 -12.15 15.90
C GLY A 387 -14.45 -11.27 16.75
N LEU A 388 -13.31 -11.83 17.16
CA LEU A 388 -12.24 -11.13 17.86
C LEU A 388 -10.90 -11.42 17.19
N THR A 389 -10.08 -10.38 17.08
CA THR A 389 -8.72 -10.47 16.55
C THR A 389 -7.73 -9.92 17.57
N ARG A 390 -6.60 -10.59 17.75
CA ARG A 390 -5.46 -10.12 18.53
C ARG A 390 -4.14 -10.30 17.79
N HIS A 391 -3.33 -9.25 17.75
CA HIS A 391 -1.96 -9.27 17.27
C HIS A 391 -0.96 -9.34 18.43
N PHE A 392 0.08 -10.14 18.28
CA PHE A 392 1.19 -10.25 19.24
C PHE A 392 2.51 -10.51 18.50
N GLN A 393 3.63 -10.33 19.22
CA GLN A 393 4.98 -10.55 18.67
C GLN A 393 5.37 -12.02 18.74
#